data_AF-A0A973LJX2-F1
#
_entry.id   AF-A0A973LJX2-F1
#
_cell.length_a   1.000
_cell.length_b   1.000
_cell.length_c   1.000
_cell.angle_alpha   90.00
_cell.angle_beta   90.00
_cell.angle_gamma   90.00
#
_symmetry.space_group_name_H-M   'P 1'
#
loop_
_entity.id
_entity.type
_entity.pdbx_description
1 polymer ?
#
loop_
_entity_poly.entity_id
_entity_poly.type
_entity_poly.pdbx_seq_one_letter_code
_entity_poly.pdbx_strand_id
1 'polypeptide(L)'
;MRRKTLVTRCGVLAAGLLAVTVAMPDGAQARTHTAAPSAVVLTDGQLAALSPDAQAARLAPLRAVANAVGAAGRDAVADVYGNLAIDANTGVVTVYLTDPAQAERVLAAARAI
;
A
#
# COMPACT_ATOMS: atom_id res chain seq x y z
N MET A 1 44.47 31.09 9.62
CA MET A 1 44.52 29.94 10.53
C MET A 1 43.33 29.03 10.28
N ARG A 2 43.60 27.72 10.17
CA ARG A 2 42.72 26.52 10.25
C ARG A 2 41.52 26.35 9.28
N ARG A 3 41.73 25.37 8.39
CA ARG A 3 40.77 24.61 7.58
C ARG A 3 39.72 23.90 8.43
N LYS A 4 38.49 23.77 7.92
CA LYS A 4 37.67 22.56 8.09
C LYS A 4 37.01 22.19 6.76
N THR A 5 37.16 20.92 6.43
CA THR A 5 36.95 20.24 5.15
C THR A 5 35.56 19.59 5.11
N LEU A 6 34.97 19.51 3.91
CA LEU A 6 33.97 18.55 3.36
C LEU A 6 32.99 17.87 4.33
N VAL A 7 31.70 17.81 3.95
CA VAL A 7 31.08 16.57 3.45
C VAL A 7 29.97 16.91 2.43
N THR A 8 30.26 16.58 1.17
CA THR A 8 29.32 16.32 0.09
C THR A 8 28.39 15.18 0.45
N ARG A 9 27.06 15.38 0.40
CA ARG A 9 26.11 14.33 0.00
C ARG A 9 24.96 14.93 -0.83
N CYS A 10 24.89 14.41 -2.05
CA CYS A 10 23.92 14.69 -3.09
C CYS A 10 22.48 14.73 -2.56
N GLY A 11 21.82 15.87 -2.70
CA GLY A 11 20.37 15.92 -2.73
C GLY A 11 19.91 15.29 -4.04
N VAL A 12 19.49 14.03 -4.00
CA VAL A 12 18.67 13.47 -5.08
C VAL A 12 17.25 13.99 -4.86
N LEU A 13 16.99 15.17 -5.42
CA LEU A 13 15.64 15.62 -5.74
C LEU A 13 15.13 14.72 -6.87
N ALA A 14 14.52 13.59 -6.52
CA ALA A 14 13.74 12.81 -7.48
C ALA A 14 12.33 13.38 -7.51
N ALA A 15 12.12 14.29 -8.46
CA ALA A 15 10.81 14.72 -8.91
C ALA A 15 10.01 13.49 -9.39
N GLY A 16 8.92 13.18 -8.71
CA GLY A 16 7.97 12.13 -9.11
C GLY A 16 6.88 12.74 -9.99
N LEU A 17 7.16 12.82 -11.28
CA LEU A 17 6.29 13.32 -12.34
C LEU A 17 4.91 12.63 -12.32
N LEU A 18 3.85 13.44 -12.29
CA LEU A 18 2.48 13.03 -12.50
C LEU A 18 2.32 12.61 -13.97
N ALA A 19 2.28 11.31 -14.25
CA ALA A 19 1.97 10.79 -15.58
C ALA A 19 0.55 10.21 -15.55
N VAL A 20 -0.42 10.99 -16.04
CA VAL A 20 -1.74 10.48 -16.43
C VAL A 20 -1.57 9.86 -17.81
N THR A 21 -1.58 8.54 -17.89
CA THR A 21 -1.69 7.81 -19.16
C THR A 21 -3.07 7.22 -19.30
N VAL A 22 -3.85 7.81 -20.20
CA VAL A 22 -5.11 7.25 -20.69
C VAL A 22 -4.77 6.35 -21.86
N ALA A 23 -5.06 5.06 -21.75
CA ALA A 23 -5.00 4.14 -22.87
C ALA A 23 -6.28 3.28 -22.87
N MET A 24 -7.08 3.44 -23.91
CA MET A 24 -8.11 2.50 -24.35
C MET A 24 -7.76 2.04 -25.77
N PRO A 25 -8.45 1.05 -26.34
CA PRO A 25 -8.49 -0.33 -25.90
C PRO A 25 -8.01 -1.23 -27.05
N ASP A 26 -7.21 -2.27 -26.76
CA ASP A 26 -7.26 -3.47 -27.60
C ASP A 26 -7.00 -4.70 -26.75
N GLY A 27 -8.06 -5.49 -26.59
CA GLY A 27 -8.00 -6.91 -26.95
C GLY A 27 -7.15 -7.87 -26.14
N ALA A 28 -6.49 -7.50 -25.03
CA ALA A 28 -5.87 -8.48 -24.14
C ALA A 28 -5.54 -7.82 -22.80
N GLN A 29 -6.41 -7.96 -21.80
CA GLN A 29 -6.09 -7.52 -20.44
C GLN A 29 -5.06 -8.49 -19.82
N ALA A 30 -3.81 -8.35 -20.24
CA ALA A 30 -2.67 -8.68 -19.42
C ALA A 30 -2.81 -7.84 -18.15
N ARG A 31 -3.23 -8.48 -17.05
CA ARG A 31 -3.16 -7.92 -15.71
C ARG A 31 -1.71 -7.50 -15.48
N THR A 32 -1.40 -6.24 -15.69
CA THR A 32 -0.24 -5.61 -15.08
C THR A 32 -0.53 -5.57 -13.59
N HIS A 33 -0.23 -6.68 -12.91
CA HIS A 33 0.23 -6.62 -11.54
C HIS A 33 1.43 -5.67 -11.60
N THR A 34 1.21 -4.39 -11.34
CA THR A 34 2.29 -3.49 -10.97
C THR A 34 2.89 -4.14 -9.74
N ALA A 35 3.98 -4.87 -9.95
CA ALA A 35 4.70 -5.51 -8.88
C ALA A 35 5.06 -4.40 -7.90
N ALA A 36 4.37 -4.39 -6.75
CA ALA A 36 4.78 -3.57 -5.63
C ALA A 36 6.29 -3.86 -5.41
N PRO A 37 7.12 -2.83 -5.16
CA PRO A 37 8.54 -3.03 -4.91
C PRO A 37 8.68 -4.17 -3.90
N SER A 38 9.48 -5.20 -4.22
CA SER A 38 9.58 -6.45 -3.45
C SER A 38 9.57 -6.13 -1.96
N ALA A 39 8.41 -6.34 -1.33
CA ALA A 39 8.22 -5.94 0.05
C ALA A 39 9.19 -6.77 0.89
N VAL A 40 10.01 -6.11 1.70
CA VAL A 40 10.89 -6.80 2.63
C VAL A 40 10.00 -7.58 3.59
N VAL A 41 10.00 -8.90 3.45
CA VAL A 41 9.29 -9.83 4.34
C VAL A 41 10.08 -9.94 5.63
N LEU A 42 9.43 -9.60 6.75
CA LEU A 42 10.01 -9.73 8.09
C LEU A 42 9.44 -10.97 8.77
N THR A 43 10.24 -11.60 9.63
CA THR A 43 9.70 -12.54 10.63
C THR A 43 9.06 -11.76 11.78
N ASP A 44 8.22 -12.41 12.58
CA ASP A 44 7.62 -11.80 13.77
C ASP A 44 8.68 -11.24 14.73
N GLY A 45 9.78 -11.98 14.92
CA GLY A 45 10.89 -11.53 15.76
C GLY A 45 11.60 -10.30 15.21
N GLN A 46 11.75 -10.20 13.89
CA GLN A 46 12.33 -9.02 13.24
C GLN A 46 11.40 -7.82 13.33
N LEU A 47 10.09 -8.02 13.12
CA LEU A 47 9.09 -6.95 13.24
C LEU A 47 9.02 -6.44 14.69
N ALA A 48 8.99 -7.35 15.68
CA ALA A 48 8.95 -7.01 17.09
C ALA A 48 10.23 -6.31 17.58
N ALA A 49 11.38 -6.58 16.95
CA ALA A 49 12.65 -5.96 17.28
C ALA A 49 12.82 -4.53 16.69
N LEU A 50 11.93 -4.10 15.80
CA LEU A 50 11.94 -2.72 15.30
C LEU A 50 11.67 -1.74 16.44
N SER A 51 12.26 -0.54 16.36
CA SER A 51 11.88 0.55 17.25
C SER A 51 10.39 0.90 17.09
N PRO A 52 9.73 1.46 18.12
CA PRO A 52 8.33 1.85 18.02
C PRO A 52 8.02 2.76 16.83
N ASP A 53 8.89 3.73 16.54
CA ASP A 53 8.75 4.64 15.39
C ASP A 53 8.84 3.89 14.06
N ALA A 54 9.75 2.91 13.95
CA ALA A 54 9.89 2.10 12.74
C ALA A 54 8.69 1.15 12.55
N GLN A 55 8.15 0.57 13.63
CA GLN A 55 6.90 -0.19 13.57
C GLN A 55 5.73 0.68 13.14
N ALA A 56 5.61 1.89 13.71
CA ALA A 56 4.55 2.84 13.38
C ALA A 56 4.63 3.25 11.90
N ALA A 57 5.83 3.61 11.41
CA ALA A 57 6.04 3.97 10.02
C ALA A 57 5.70 2.83 9.05
N ARG A 58 6.02 1.58 9.43
CA ARG A 58 5.68 0.38 8.63
C ARG A 58 4.18 0.10 8.60
N LEU A 59 3.51 0.25 9.75
CA LEU A 59 2.08 -0.07 9.89
C LEU A 59 1.16 1.04 9.39
N ALA A 60 1.60 2.30 9.40
CA ALA A 60 0.80 3.45 8.98
C ALA A 60 0.16 3.30 7.59
N PRO A 61 0.88 2.96 6.50
CA PRO A 61 0.25 2.77 5.19
C PRO A 61 -0.74 1.60 5.17
N LEU A 62 -0.44 0.50 5.87
CA LEU A 62 -1.35 -0.66 5.94
C LEU A 62 -2.64 -0.30 6.67
N ARG A 63 -2.54 0.46 7.77
CA ARG A 63 -3.69 0.97 8.51
C ARG A 63 -4.51 1.95 7.69
N ALA A 64 -3.88 2.81 6.89
CA ALA A 64 -4.59 3.72 5.98
C ALA A 64 -5.43 2.95 4.96
N VAL A 65 -4.84 1.94 4.31
CA VAL A 65 -5.56 1.06 3.37
C VAL A 65 -6.67 0.28 4.06
N ALA A 66 -6.39 -0.35 5.20
CA ALA A 66 -7.39 -1.10 5.96
C ALA A 66 -8.56 -0.22 6.42
N ASN A 67 -8.29 1.03 6.82
CA ASN A 67 -9.32 1.98 7.19
C ASN A 67 -10.20 2.36 6.00
N ALA A 68 -9.62 2.66 4.84
CA ALA A 68 -10.38 2.99 3.62
C ALA A 68 -11.26 1.81 3.16
N VAL A 69 -10.67 0.61 3.10
CA VAL A 69 -11.42 -0.62 2.75
C VAL A 69 -12.49 -0.94 3.78
N GLY A 70 -12.19 -0.80 5.08
CA GLY A 70 -13.15 -1.05 6.15
C GLY A 70 -14.25 0.00 6.25
N ALA A 71 -14.00 1.25 5.83
CA ALA A 71 -15.03 2.29 5.73
C ALA A 71 -15.97 1.98 4.56
N ALA A 72 -15.43 1.79 3.35
CA ALA A 72 -16.22 1.40 2.19
C ALA A 72 -17.01 0.10 2.43
N GLY A 73 -16.36 -0.89 3.05
CA GLY A 73 -16.92 -2.20 3.38
C GLY A 73 -18.08 -2.16 4.37
N ARG A 74 -18.13 -1.18 5.27
CA ARG A 74 -19.24 -1.04 6.23
C ARG A 74 -20.40 -0.19 5.70
N ASP A 75 -20.18 0.53 4.60
CA ASP A 75 -21.18 1.39 3.98
C ASP A 75 -21.50 0.94 2.54
N ALA A 76 -20.76 1.43 1.55
CA ALA A 76 -21.08 1.32 0.12
C ALA A 76 -21.08 -0.12 -0.44
N VAL A 77 -20.37 -1.05 0.21
CA VAL A 77 -20.27 -2.45 -0.23
C VAL A 77 -20.53 -3.45 0.92
N ALA A 78 -21.34 -3.03 1.90
CA ALA A 78 -21.71 -3.84 3.07
C ALA A 78 -22.42 -5.15 2.72
N ASP A 79 -23.02 -5.24 1.54
CA ASP A 79 -23.67 -6.44 1.03
C ASP A 79 -22.70 -7.60 0.74
N VAL A 80 -21.42 -7.29 0.48
CA VAL A 80 -20.40 -8.30 0.12
C VAL A 80 -19.20 -8.32 1.05
N TYR A 81 -19.05 -7.32 1.91
CA TYR A 81 -17.94 -7.23 2.84
C TYR A 81 -18.09 -8.24 3.98
N GLY A 82 -17.06 -9.08 4.18
CA GLY A 82 -16.99 -10.01 5.30
C GLY A 82 -16.09 -9.49 6.42
N ASN A 83 -14.80 -9.34 6.14
CA ASN A 83 -13.79 -8.91 7.12
C ASN A 83 -12.52 -8.39 6.42
N LEU A 84 -11.55 -7.90 7.20
CA LEU A 84 -10.20 -7.58 6.73
C LEU A 84 -9.13 -8.04 7.74
N ALA A 85 -7.91 -8.24 7.25
CA ALA A 85 -6.73 -8.53 8.05
C ALA A 85 -5.51 -7.75 7.55
N ILE A 86 -4.65 -7.34 8.48
CA ILE A 86 -3.36 -6.72 8.18
C ILE A 86 -2.26 -7.74 8.46
N ASP A 87 -1.46 -8.05 7.44
CA ASP A 87 -0.21 -8.77 7.58
C ASP A 87 0.96 -7.76 7.49
N ALA A 88 1.49 -7.40 8.65
CA ALA A 88 2.61 -6.47 8.77
C ALA A 88 3.95 -7.07 8.32
N ASN A 89 4.07 -8.40 8.34
CA ASN A 89 5.29 -9.12 7.99
C ASN A 89 5.51 -9.05 6.48
N THR A 90 4.46 -9.24 5.70
CA THR A 90 4.50 -9.16 4.23
C THR A 90 4.08 -7.81 3.68
N GLY A 91 3.49 -6.93 4.50
CA GLY A 91 3.01 -5.62 4.06
C GLY A 91 1.73 -5.70 3.24
N VAL A 92 0.86 -6.67 3.56
CA VAL A 92 -0.36 -6.97 2.81
C VAL A 92 -1.59 -6.66 3.67
N VAL A 93 -2.62 -6.09 3.05
CA VAL A 93 -3.97 -6.01 3.61
C VAL A 93 -4.86 -6.97 2.83
N THR A 94 -5.41 -7.97 3.51
CA THR A 94 -6.31 -8.96 2.93
C THR A 94 -7.75 -8.57 3.25
N VAL A 95 -8.60 -8.50 2.23
CA VAL A 95 -10.05 -8.32 2.39
C VAL A 95 -10.77 -9.62 2.09
N TYR A 96 -11.71 -9.99 2.94
CA TYR A 96 -12.57 -11.16 2.79
C TYR A 96 -13.95 -10.72 2.34
N LEU A 97 -14.40 -11.29 1.23
CA LEU A 97 -15.68 -10.98 0.60
C LEU A 97 -16.55 -12.24 0.56
N THR A 98 -17.86 -12.06 0.71
CA THR A 98 -18.83 -13.16 0.51
C THR A 98 -19.00 -13.50 -0.98
N ASP A 99 -18.78 -12.50 -1.86
CA ASP A 99 -18.68 -12.67 -3.31
C ASP A 99 -17.37 -12.07 -3.84
N PRO A 100 -16.36 -12.88 -4.19
CA PRO A 100 -15.08 -12.40 -4.70
C PRO A 100 -15.17 -11.81 -6.11
N ALA A 101 -16.24 -12.07 -6.88
CA ALA A 101 -16.41 -11.45 -8.20
C ALA A 101 -16.62 -9.93 -8.11
N GLN A 102 -16.98 -9.43 -6.92
CA GLN A 102 -17.22 -8.01 -6.64
C GLN A 102 -15.96 -7.25 -6.18
N ALA A 103 -14.78 -7.88 -6.20
CA ALA A 103 -13.54 -7.29 -5.69
C ALA A 103 -13.23 -5.90 -6.28
N GLU A 104 -13.42 -5.72 -7.59
CA GLU A 104 -13.18 -4.42 -8.24
C GLU A 104 -14.14 -3.33 -7.76
N ARG A 105 -15.41 -3.66 -7.50
CA ARG A 105 -16.37 -2.71 -6.91
C ARG A 105 -15.92 -2.27 -5.52
N VAL A 106 -15.47 -3.22 -4.70
CA VAL A 106 -14.95 -2.95 -3.34
C VAL A 106 -13.71 -2.07 -3.39
N LEU A 107 -12.75 -2.39 -4.26
CA LEU A 107 -11.53 -1.59 -4.42
C LEU A 107 -11.83 -0.18 -4.96
N ALA A 108 -12.80 -0.04 -5.87
CA ALA A 108 -13.23 1.27 -6.37
C ALA A 108 -13.88 2.11 -5.25
N ALA A 109 -14.76 1.51 -4.44
CA ALA A 109 -15.38 2.19 -3.31
C ALA A 109 -14.33 2.63 -2.27
N ALA A 110 -13.36 1.78 -1.95
CA ALA A 110 -12.28 2.10 -1.01
C ALA A 110 -11.40 3.27 -1.48
N ARG A 111 -11.16 3.39 -2.80
CA ARG A 111 -10.38 4.51 -3.37
C ARG A 111 -11.14 5.85 -3.38
N ALA A 112 -12.45 5.82 -3.15
CA ALA A 112 -13.30 7.01 -3.10
C ALA A 112 -13.46 7.60 -1.69
N ILE A 113 -12.87 6.95 -0.67
CA ILE A 113 -12.72 7.44 0.70
C ILE A 113 -11.53 8.41 0.78
#